data_AF-A0A7X0V685-F1
#
_entry.id   AF-A0A7X0V685-F1
#
_cell.length_a   1.000
_cell.length_b   1.000
_cell.length_c   1.000
_cell.angle_alpha   90.00
_cell.angle_beta   90.00
_cell.angle_gamma   90.00
#
_symmetry.space_group_name_H-M   'P 1'
#
loop_
_entity.id
_entity.type
_entity.pdbx_description
1 polymer ?
#
loop_
_entity_poly.entity_id
_entity_poly.type
_entity_poly.pdbx_seq_one_letter_code
_entity_poly.pdbx_strand_id
1 'polypeptide(L)'
;MANKETKRFDNVLGKLHGSKPSETTIDTSKEEKTITVPSKKKKESNRKRITFFVDEVLEDYIDKGTLHEMYRSKSDFVEYILKEYFKGKPYLKK
;
A
#
# COMPACT_ATOMS: atom_id res chain seq x y z
N MET A 1 21.06 -9.93 -45.82
CA MET A 1 20.87 -10.95 -44.76
C MET A 1 20.77 -10.20 -43.43
N ALA A 2 19.59 -10.18 -42.81
CA ALA A 2 19.32 -9.38 -41.63
C ALA A 2 19.25 -10.28 -40.39
N ASN A 3 20.29 -10.24 -39.54
CA ASN A 3 20.23 -10.85 -38.22
C ASN A 3 19.90 -9.77 -37.18
N LYS A 4 18.62 -9.65 -36.83
CA LYS A 4 18.16 -8.90 -35.67
C LYS A 4 18.30 -9.80 -34.44
N GLU A 5 19.38 -9.64 -33.68
CA GLU A 5 19.48 -10.22 -32.33
C GLU A 5 18.64 -9.38 -31.36
N THR A 6 17.36 -9.71 -31.21
CA THR A 6 16.56 -9.29 -30.05
C THR A 6 16.98 -10.12 -28.84
N LYS A 7 17.82 -9.56 -27.96
CA LYS A 7 18.11 -10.15 -26.65
C LYS A 7 16.91 -9.94 -25.73
N ARG A 8 16.13 -11.00 -25.55
CA ARG A 8 14.98 -11.07 -24.63
C ARG A 8 15.49 -11.08 -23.19
N PHE A 9 15.04 -10.11 -22.39
CA PHE A 9 15.31 -10.03 -20.95
C PHE A 9 14.27 -10.81 -20.11
N ASP A 10 13.63 -11.83 -20.68
CA ASP A 10 12.49 -12.52 -20.06
C ASP A 10 12.86 -13.48 -18.92
N ASN A 11 14.08 -13.44 -18.39
CA ASN A 11 14.53 -14.48 -17.45
C ASN A 11 15.35 -14.03 -16.24
N VAL A 12 15.25 -12.75 -15.84
CA VAL A 12 15.98 -12.25 -14.66
C VAL A 12 15.13 -12.30 -13.37
N LEU A 13 13.80 -12.41 -13.45
CA LEU A 13 12.93 -12.35 -12.27
C LEU A 13 12.46 -13.71 -11.72
N GLY A 14 12.78 -14.82 -12.40
CA GLY A 14 12.20 -16.15 -12.09
C GLY A 14 13.07 -17.10 -11.27
N LYS A 15 14.31 -16.75 -10.91
CA LYS A 15 15.29 -17.68 -10.30
C LYS A 15 15.59 -17.45 -8.81
N LEU A 16 14.73 -16.72 -8.09
CA LEU A 16 14.93 -16.46 -6.66
C LEU A 16 14.13 -17.38 -5.71
N HIS A 17 13.25 -18.23 -6.24
CA HIS A 17 12.64 -19.31 -5.46
C HIS A 17 12.84 -20.63 -6.19
N GLY A 18 13.52 -21.56 -5.50
CA GLY A 18 14.04 -22.79 -6.03
C GLY A 18 13.02 -23.64 -6.78
N SER A 19 13.48 -24.11 -7.93
CA SER A 19 12.93 -25.24 -8.66
C SER A 19 12.69 -26.46 -7.75
N LYS A 20 11.44 -26.88 -7.66
CA LYS A 20 11.04 -28.30 -7.63
C LYS A 20 10.00 -28.46 -8.74
N PRO A 21 10.05 -29.54 -9.53
CA PRO A 21 9.45 -30.79 -9.05
C PRO A 21 10.10 -32.08 -9.61
N SER A 22 10.12 -33.14 -8.79
CA SER A 22 9.62 -34.49 -9.14
C SER A 22 10.05 -35.50 -8.07
N GLU A 23 9.04 -36.11 -7.45
CA GLU A 23 8.98 -37.49 -6.90
C GLU A 23 10.24 -38.11 -6.28
N THR A 24 10.21 -38.39 -4.97
CA THR A 24 10.47 -39.73 -4.39
C THR A 24 10.01 -39.72 -2.92
N THR A 25 9.24 -40.74 -2.56
CA THR A 25 8.76 -41.14 -1.22
C THR A 25 9.86 -41.18 -0.16
N ILE A 26 9.69 -40.48 0.97
CA ILE A 26 10.20 -40.90 2.29
C ILE A 26 9.17 -40.47 3.36
N ASP A 27 8.59 -41.48 3.98
CA ASP A 27 7.85 -41.41 5.24
C ASP A 27 8.74 -40.80 6.34
N THR A 28 8.30 -39.70 6.97
CA THR A 28 8.74 -39.38 8.34
C THR A 28 7.75 -38.42 8.97
N SER A 29 6.98 -38.99 9.89
CA SER A 29 6.25 -38.34 10.97
C SER A 29 6.96 -37.09 11.53
N LYS A 30 6.43 -35.92 11.18
CA LYS A 30 6.52 -34.72 12.01
C LYS A 30 5.16 -34.04 11.98
N GLU A 31 4.48 -34.06 13.13
CA GLU A 31 3.35 -33.18 13.40
C GLU A 31 3.79 -31.74 13.12
N GLU A 32 3.43 -31.24 11.94
CA GLU A 32 3.51 -29.84 11.63
C GLU A 32 2.40 -29.18 12.44
N LYS A 33 2.74 -28.75 13.66
CA LYS A 33 1.90 -27.83 14.42
C LYS A 33 1.72 -26.60 13.55
N THR A 34 0.59 -26.53 12.86
CA THR A 34 0.08 -25.30 12.26
C THR A 34 0.04 -24.27 13.37
N ILE A 35 1.00 -23.35 13.35
CA ILE A 35 0.95 -22.15 14.17
C ILE A 35 -0.24 -21.37 13.62
N THR A 36 -1.38 -21.50 14.30
CA THR A 36 -2.54 -20.63 14.09
C THR A 36 -2.09 -19.22 14.44
N VAL A 37 -1.55 -18.50 13.46
CA VAL A 37 -1.24 -17.07 13.61
C VAL A 37 -2.58 -16.43 13.97
N PRO A 38 -2.71 -15.82 15.16
CA PRO A 38 -3.97 -15.18 15.54
C PRO A 38 -4.27 -14.17 14.45
N SER A 39 -5.41 -14.32 13.76
CA SER A 39 -5.84 -13.32 12.79
C SER A 39 -5.88 -12.01 13.57
N LYS A 40 -4.94 -11.10 13.29
CA LYS A 40 -5.00 -9.75 13.87
C LYS A 40 -6.36 -9.21 13.46
N LYS A 41 -7.29 -9.13 14.42
CA LYS A 41 -8.60 -8.51 14.20
C LYS A 41 -8.29 -7.15 13.59
N LYS A 42 -8.63 -6.97 12.31
CA LYS A 42 -8.46 -5.68 11.65
C LYS A 42 -9.31 -4.71 12.45
N LYS A 43 -8.67 -3.75 13.15
CA LYS A 43 -9.40 -2.65 13.77
C LYS A 43 -10.20 -2.00 12.64
N GLU A 44 -11.52 -1.93 12.81
CA GLU A 44 -12.35 -1.21 11.86
C GLU A 44 -11.86 0.23 11.80
N SER A 45 -11.48 0.65 10.59
CA SER A 45 -11.10 2.03 10.36
C SER A 45 -12.37 2.87 10.40
N ASN A 46 -12.49 3.76 11.39
CA ASN A 46 -13.55 4.77 11.44
C ASN A 46 -13.38 5.86 10.35
N ARG A 47 -12.42 5.70 9.43
CA ARG A 47 -12.17 6.66 8.34
C ARG A 47 -13.33 6.61 7.34
N LYS A 48 -14.01 7.74 7.17
CA LYS A 48 -15.04 7.93 6.14
C LYS A 48 -14.43 8.59 4.91
N ARG A 49 -14.88 8.18 3.72
CA ARG A 49 -14.50 8.81 2.45
C ARG A 49 -15.55 9.83 2.07
N ILE A 50 -15.11 11.02 1.70
CA ILE A 50 -15.94 12.09 1.13
C ILE A 50 -15.33 12.54 -0.19
N THR A 51 -16.15 13.08 -1.08
CA THR A 51 -15.74 13.68 -2.35
C THR A 51 -16.24 15.12 -2.36
N PHE A 52 -15.38 16.05 -2.78
CA PHE A 52 -15.69 17.47 -2.90
C PHE A 52 -14.98 18.04 -4.13
N PHE A 53 -15.50 19.16 -4.64
CA PHE A 53 -14.88 19.89 -5.74
C PHE A 53 -13.97 20.98 -5.18
N VAL A 54 -12.85 21.21 -5.86
CA VAL A 54 -11.89 22.30 -5.59
C VAL A 54 -11.62 23.04 -6.89
N ASP A 55 -11.16 24.29 -6.78
CA ASP A 55 -10.60 24.99 -7.93
C ASP A 55 -9.17 24.48 -8.24
N GLU A 56 -8.68 24.85 -9.43
CA GLU A 56 -7.36 24.43 -9.92
C GLU A 56 -6.22 24.94 -9.03
N VAL A 57 -6.37 26.15 -8.46
CA VAL A 57 -5.35 26.78 -7.62
C VAL A 57 -5.20 26.00 -6.30
N LEU A 58 -6.32 25.63 -5.68
CA LEU A 58 -6.32 24.85 -4.46
C LEU A 58 -5.82 23.42 -4.69
N GLU A 59 -6.12 22.81 -5.85
CA GLU A 59 -5.54 21.51 -6.20
C GLU A 59 -4.01 21.57 -6.29
N ASP A 60 -3.45 22.59 -6.94
CA ASP A 60 -2.00 22.78 -7.04
C ASP A 60 -1.35 23.00 -5.65
N TYR A 61 -2.02 23.73 -4.75
CA TYR A 61 -1.56 23.87 -3.36
C TYR A 61 -1.60 22.55 -2.58
N ILE A 62 -2.64 21.73 -2.78
CA ILE A 62 -2.72 20.40 -2.19
C ILE A 62 -1.56 19.53 -2.69
N ASP A 63 -1.22 19.60 -3.97
CA ASP A 63 -0.17 18.78 -4.57
C ASP A 63 1.22 19.20 -4.09
N LYS A 64 1.50 20.51 -4.10
CA LYS A 64 2.75 21.06 -3.55
C LYS A 64 2.91 20.74 -2.08
N GLY A 65 1.85 20.93 -1.28
CA GLY A 65 1.89 20.66 0.16
C GLY A 65 2.06 19.17 0.48
N THR A 66 1.36 18.29 -0.24
CA THR A 66 1.50 16.83 -0.09
C THR A 66 2.94 16.38 -0.32
N LEU A 67 3.59 16.91 -1.37
CA LEU A 67 4.98 16.60 -1.70
C LEU A 67 5.97 17.22 -0.71
N HIS A 68 5.80 18.52 -0.38
CA HIS A 68 6.73 19.26 0.47
C HIS A 68 6.76 18.72 1.91
N GLU A 69 5.60 18.40 2.48
CA GLU A 69 5.50 17.84 3.83
C GLU A 69 5.60 16.30 3.87
N MET A 70 5.87 15.66 2.73
CA MET A 70 6.05 14.21 2.59
C MET A 70 4.88 13.37 3.11
N TYR A 71 3.64 13.81 2.83
CA TYR A 71 2.47 12.99 3.13
C TYR A 71 2.35 11.81 2.17
N ARG A 72 1.84 10.69 2.69
CA ARG A 72 1.62 9.47 1.91
C ARG A 72 0.57 9.65 0.80
N SER A 73 -0.39 10.55 0.98
CA SER A 73 -1.45 10.81 0.01
C SER A 73 -2.06 12.20 0.17
N LYS A 74 -2.66 12.75 -0.89
CA LYS A 74 -3.44 14.02 -0.85
C LYS A 74 -4.50 13.98 0.25
N SER A 75 -5.15 12.83 0.44
CA SER A 75 -6.17 12.65 1.48
C SER A 75 -5.61 12.77 2.90
N ASP A 76 -4.38 12.29 3.14
CA ASP A 76 -3.75 12.43 4.47
C ASP A 76 -3.36 13.89 4.74
N PHE A 77 -2.89 14.59 3.70
CA PHE A 77 -2.57 16.02 3.79
C PHE A 77 -3.82 16.87 4.06
N VAL A 78 -4.89 16.66 3.28
CA VAL A 78 -6.17 17.37 3.48
C VAL A 78 -6.76 17.06 4.86
N GLU A 79 -6.66 15.81 5.33
CA GLU A 79 -7.11 15.44 6.67
C GLU A 79 -6.35 16.19 7.77
N TYR A 80 -5.04 16.40 7.60
CA TYR A 80 -4.24 17.23 8.51
C TYR A 80 -4.70 18.69 8.51
N ILE A 81 -4.84 19.30 7.32
CA ILE A 81 -5.32 20.70 7.19
C ILE A 81 -6.68 20.87 7.86
N LEU A 82 -7.61 19.94 7.62
CA LEU A 82 -8.94 20.00 8.22
C LEU A 82 -8.87 19.87 9.75
N LYS A 83 -8.04 18.98 10.28
CA LYS A 83 -7.85 18.84 11.74
C LYS A 83 -7.34 20.13 12.37
N GLU A 84 -6.31 20.75 11.79
CA GLU A 84 -5.78 22.01 12.29
C GLU A 84 -6.79 23.17 12.11
N TYR A 85 -7.51 23.22 10.99
CA TYR A 85 -8.57 24.22 10.77
C TYR A 85 -9.68 24.14 11.82
N PHE A 86 -10.10 22.92 12.17
CA PHE A 86 -11.15 22.69 13.15
C PHE A 86 -10.70 22.85 14.59
N LYS A 87 -9.40 22.81 14.87
CA LYS A 87 -8.83 22.95 16.21
C LYS A 87 -9.29 24.23 16.89
N GLY A 88 -9.80 24.09 18.13
CA GLY A 88 -10.26 25.22 18.93
C GLY A 88 -11.61 25.83 18.50
N LYS A 89 -12.30 25.26 17.51
CA LYS A 89 -13.62 25.74 17.09
C LYS A 89 -14.72 25.30 18.08
N PRO A 90 -15.76 26.13 18.29
CA PRO A 90 -16.75 25.90 19.34
C PRO A 90 -17.58 24.62 19.14
N TYR A 91 -17.80 24.21 17.89
CA TYR A 91 -18.57 23.03 17.52
C TYR A 91 -17.82 21.69 17.71
N LEU A 92 -16.58 21.72 18.20
CA LEU A 92 -15.87 20.51 18.64
C LEU A 92 -16.11 20.18 20.12
N LYS A 93 -16.71 21.07 20.91
CA LYS A 93 -17.07 20.77 22.30
C LYS A 93 -18.27 19.83 22.30
N LYS A 94 -18.04 18.58 22.70
CA LYS A 94 -19.10 17.62 23.04
C LYS A 94 -19.61 17.88 24.45
#